data_AF-A0AA97B147-F1
#
_entry.id   AF-A0AA97B147-F1
#
_cell.length_a   1.000
_cell.length_b   1.000
_cell.length_c   1.000
_cell.angle_alpha   90.00
_cell.angle_beta   90.00
_cell.angle_gamma   90.00
#
_symmetry.space_group_name_H-M   'P 1'
#
loop_
_entity.id
_entity.type
_entity.pdbx_description
1 polymer ?
#
loop_
_entity_poly.entity_id
_entity_poly.type
_entity_poly.pdbx_seq_one_letter_code
_entity_poly.pdbx_strand_id
1 'polypeptide(L)'
;MRDLLRRLLRQRKAAVGGSILLGFIVLALIGPWLVMDPTELVGRPHQPPSAAHWFGTTGQGQDVLAQTVVGARETLAIGFAVGTLVTLMGALIGVTSGYLGRRVDDVLTLTTNVFLVIPGLPLAIVLGAYLPSGPFRMVVVLSLAGWAWNARVFRAEAMALRNRDFVSAAFVAGRAARASSSGSCCPTWRRCWARRSLATRSTRWARRWAWSSSAWATWAR
;
A
#
# COMPACT_ATOMS: atom_id res chain seq x y z
N MET A 1 21.79 -2.56 10.79
CA MET A 1 21.60 -1.91 9.46
C MET A 1 22.28 -2.65 8.32
N ARG A 2 23.60 -2.93 8.40
CA ARG A 2 24.39 -3.54 7.29
C ARG A 2 23.89 -4.94 6.87
N ASP A 3 23.44 -5.77 7.81
CA ASP A 3 22.92 -7.10 7.49
C ASP A 3 21.56 -7.08 6.78
N LEU A 4 20.72 -6.08 7.09
CA LEU A 4 19.45 -5.88 6.38
C LEU A 4 19.71 -5.44 4.93
N LEU A 5 20.63 -4.49 4.72
CA LEU A 5 21.05 -4.05 3.39
C LEU A 5 21.62 -5.20 2.56
N ARG A 6 22.49 -6.05 3.13
CA ARG A 6 23.00 -7.24 2.43
C ARG A 6 21.89 -8.23 2.08
N ARG A 7 20.91 -8.43 2.97
CA ARG A 7 19.77 -9.33 2.71
C ARG A 7 18.83 -8.78 1.63
N LEU A 8 18.61 -7.46 1.59
CA LEU A 8 17.85 -6.78 0.55
C LEU A 8 18.55 -6.86 -0.81
N LEU A 9 19.85 -6.53 -0.88
CA LEU A 9 20.63 -6.57 -2.12
C LEU A 9 20.83 -7.99 -2.67
N ARG A 10 20.73 -9.03 -1.83
CA ARG A 10 20.78 -10.42 -2.28
C ARG A 10 19.48 -10.89 -2.96
N GLN A 11 18.37 -10.20 -2.72
CA GLN A 11 17.10 -10.49 -3.39
C GLN A 11 17.07 -9.79 -4.75
N ARG A 12 17.17 -10.57 -5.85
CA ARG A 12 17.20 -10.03 -7.23
C ARG A 12 16.08 -9.02 -7.50
N LYS A 13 14.86 -9.30 -7.02
CA LYS A 13 13.70 -8.41 -7.20
C LYS A 13 13.89 -7.06 -6.51
N ALA A 14 14.37 -7.07 -5.26
CA ALA A 14 14.60 -5.84 -4.50
C ALA A 14 15.81 -5.06 -5.04
N ALA A 15 16.86 -5.75 -5.48
CA ALA A 15 18.02 -5.14 -6.11
C ALA A 15 17.65 -4.44 -7.43
N VAL A 16 16.89 -5.10 -8.30
CA VAL A 16 16.45 -4.52 -9.59
C VAL A 16 15.52 -3.33 -9.36
N GLY A 17 14.54 -3.44 -8.47
CA GLY A 17 13.66 -2.31 -8.13
C GLY A 17 14.43 -1.13 -7.54
N GLY A 18 15.36 -1.41 -6.62
CA GLY A 18 16.23 -0.42 -6.00
C GLY A 18 17.14 0.28 -7.01
N SER A 19 17.71 -0.45 -7.97
CA SER A 19 18.55 0.15 -9.02
C SER A 19 17.76 1.04 -9.96
N ILE A 20 16.53 0.66 -10.31
CA ILE A 20 15.65 1.48 -11.16
C ILE A 20 15.30 2.79 -10.43
N LEU A 21 14.87 2.69 -9.16
CA LEU A 21 14.53 3.87 -8.35
C LEU A 21 15.74 4.79 -8.18
N LEU A 22 16.91 4.22 -7.90
CA LEU A 22 18.16 4.98 -7.79
C LEU A 22 18.48 5.69 -9.11
N GLY A 23 18.33 5.02 -10.25
CA GLY A 23 18.51 5.62 -11.57
C GLY A 23 17.60 6.84 -11.79
N PHE A 24 16.32 6.74 -11.45
CA PHE A 24 15.39 7.88 -11.53
C PHE A 24 15.74 9.00 -10.55
N ILE A 25 16.20 8.70 -9.34
CA ILE A 25 16.64 9.71 -8.37
C ILE A 25 17.86 10.47 -8.92
N VAL A 26 18.84 9.74 -9.47
CA VAL A 26 20.03 10.36 -10.09
C VAL A 26 19.62 11.23 -11.28
N LEU A 27 18.74 10.73 -12.15
CA LEU A 27 18.18 11.48 -13.26
C LEU A 27 17.45 12.74 -12.79
N ALA A 28 16.66 12.69 -11.73
CA ALA A 28 15.92 13.84 -11.22
C ALA A 28 16.80 14.90 -10.55
N LEU A 29 17.95 14.51 -10.00
CA LEU A 29 18.90 15.42 -9.35
C LEU A 29 19.85 16.07 -10.36
N ILE A 30 20.42 15.27 -11.27
CA ILE A 30 21.45 15.71 -12.22
C ILE A 30 20.82 16.13 -13.55
N GLY A 31 19.74 15.47 -13.97
CA GLY A 31 19.09 15.68 -15.26
C GLY A 31 18.68 17.12 -15.55
N PRO A 32 18.13 17.91 -14.61
CA PRO A 32 17.80 19.31 -14.86
C PRO A 32 19.01 20.19 -15.27
N TRP A 33 20.24 19.75 -14.99
CA TRP A 33 21.48 20.44 -15.38
C TRP A 33 21.99 20.01 -16.76
N LEU A 34 21.48 18.89 -17.28
CA LEU A 34 21.91 18.29 -18.55
C LEU A 34 21.01 18.70 -19.72
N VAL A 35 19.83 19.26 -19.44
CA VAL A 35 18.84 19.57 -20.46
C VAL A 35 18.49 21.06 -20.47
N MET A 36 18.12 21.53 -21.65
CA MET A 36 17.57 22.86 -21.90
C MET A 36 16.25 23.11 -21.15
N ASP A 37 15.78 24.36 -21.15
CA ASP A 37 14.53 24.74 -20.47
C ASP A 37 13.33 23.96 -21.07
N PRO A 38 12.58 23.22 -20.25
CA PRO A 38 11.47 22.38 -20.72
C PRO A 38 10.30 23.17 -21.31
N THR A 39 10.22 24.47 -21.03
CA THR A 39 9.14 25.35 -21.50
C THR A 39 9.49 26.09 -22.79
N GLU A 40 10.75 26.05 -23.21
CA GLU A 40 11.23 26.76 -24.40
C GLU A 40 10.70 26.12 -25.69
N LEU A 41 10.32 26.98 -26.63
CA LEU A 41 9.81 26.61 -27.95
C LEU A 41 11.01 26.41 -28.89
N VAL A 42 11.44 25.17 -29.06
CA VAL A 42 12.68 24.83 -29.79
C VAL A 42 12.47 24.34 -31.21
N GLY A 43 11.25 23.91 -31.56
CA GLY A 43 11.00 23.31 -32.87
C GLY A 43 9.59 23.48 -33.36
N ARG A 44 9.33 22.89 -34.53
CA ARG A 44 7.95 22.77 -35.05
C ARG A 44 7.17 21.82 -34.15
N PRO A 45 5.84 22.00 -34.02
CA PRO A 45 4.99 21.04 -33.36
C PRO A 45 5.11 19.62 -33.95
N HIS A 46 5.03 18.62 -33.08
CA HIS A 46 4.91 17.20 -33.47
C HIS A 46 6.05 16.68 -34.37
N GLN A 47 7.28 17.10 -34.13
CA GLN A 47 8.42 16.53 -34.85
C GLN A 47 8.74 15.12 -34.33
N PRO A 48 9.08 14.18 -35.23
CA PRO A 48 9.51 12.84 -34.83
C PRO A 48 10.88 12.88 -34.12
N PRO A 49 11.26 11.80 -33.42
CA PRO A 49 12.58 11.62 -32.84
C PRO A 49 13.70 11.87 -33.86
N SER A 50 14.67 12.71 -33.50
CA SER A 50 15.81 13.09 -34.34
C SER A 50 17.06 13.32 -33.50
N ALA A 51 18.23 13.47 -34.14
CA ALA A 51 19.48 13.77 -33.42
C ALA A 51 19.43 15.13 -32.69
N ALA A 52 18.60 16.07 -33.16
CA ALA A 52 18.35 17.35 -32.49
C ALA A 52 17.36 17.21 -31.33
N HIS A 53 16.34 16.37 -31.48
CA HIS A 53 15.31 16.12 -30.46
C HIS A 53 15.13 14.62 -30.25
N TRP A 54 15.84 14.04 -29.28
CA TRP A 54 15.91 12.58 -29.12
C TRP A 54 14.55 11.92 -28.94
N PHE A 55 13.60 12.60 -28.29
CA PHE A 55 12.21 12.15 -28.09
C PHE A 55 11.20 12.91 -28.96
N GLY A 56 11.66 13.76 -29.88
CA GLY A 56 10.82 14.64 -30.68
C GLY A 56 10.29 15.85 -29.90
N THR A 57 9.31 16.55 -30.48
CA THR A 57 8.71 17.75 -29.90
C THR A 57 7.23 17.55 -29.58
N THR A 58 6.73 18.28 -28.58
CA THR A 58 5.31 18.30 -28.21
C THR A 58 4.46 19.03 -29.27
N GLY A 59 3.13 19.03 -29.09
CA GLY A 59 2.22 19.82 -29.91
C GLY A 59 2.42 21.33 -29.80
N GLN A 60 3.18 21.79 -28.81
CA GLN A 60 3.58 23.20 -28.68
C GLN A 60 4.96 23.48 -29.30
N GLY A 61 5.72 22.45 -29.70
CA GLY A 61 7.09 22.62 -30.22
C GLY A 61 8.19 22.62 -29.14
N GLN A 62 7.86 22.14 -27.94
CA GLN A 62 8.82 22.00 -26.83
C GLN A 62 9.49 20.62 -26.86
N ASP A 63 10.72 20.51 -26.33
CA ASP A 63 11.46 19.25 -26.30
C ASP A 63 10.89 18.25 -25.27
N VAL A 64 10.54 17.05 -25.73
CA VAL A 64 9.92 16.01 -24.89
C VAL A 64 10.92 15.40 -23.90
N LEU A 65 12.20 15.30 -24.26
CA LEU A 65 13.26 14.79 -23.38
C LEU A 65 13.45 15.76 -22.21
N ALA A 66 13.50 17.06 -22.48
CA ALA A 66 13.59 18.11 -21.46
C ALA A 66 12.44 18.02 -20.45
N GLN A 67 11.20 17.92 -20.93
CA GLN A 67 10.03 17.78 -20.08
C GLN A 67 10.05 16.50 -19.25
N THR A 68 10.51 15.40 -19.84
CA THR A 68 10.59 14.10 -19.14
C THR A 68 11.61 14.17 -18.00
N VAL A 69 12.79 14.75 -18.26
CA VAL A 69 13.88 14.84 -17.29
C VAL A 69 13.54 15.79 -16.14
N VAL A 70 13.01 16.98 -16.43
CA VAL A 70 12.62 17.94 -15.40
C VAL A 70 11.38 17.44 -14.64
N GLY A 71 10.40 16.86 -15.35
CA GLY A 71 9.19 16.29 -14.75
C GLY A 71 9.45 15.09 -13.85
N ALA A 72 10.55 14.36 -14.04
CA ALA A 72 10.95 13.26 -13.16
C ALA A 72 11.10 13.71 -11.70
N ARG A 73 11.64 14.91 -11.47
CA ARG A 73 11.82 15.48 -10.11
C ARG A 73 10.48 15.74 -9.43
N GLU A 74 9.55 16.38 -10.12
CA GLU A 74 8.21 16.65 -9.58
C GLU A 74 7.44 15.36 -9.33
N THR A 75 7.49 14.41 -10.28
CA THR A 75 6.82 13.10 -10.16
C THR A 75 7.33 12.31 -8.97
N LEU A 76 8.64 12.27 -8.76
CA LEU A 76 9.24 11.60 -7.59
C LEU A 76 8.84 12.27 -6.28
N ALA A 77 8.85 13.61 -6.23
CA ALA A 77 8.46 14.35 -5.04
C ALA A 77 6.99 14.10 -4.67
N ILE A 78 6.09 14.18 -5.66
CA ILE A 78 4.66 13.91 -5.48
C ILE A 78 4.45 12.45 -5.09
N GLY A 79 5.06 11.50 -5.80
CA GLY A 79 4.93 10.07 -5.51
C GLY A 79 5.40 9.70 -4.09
N PHE A 80 6.51 10.28 -3.65
CA PHE A 80 7.02 10.08 -2.29
C PHE A 80 6.09 10.67 -1.22
N ALA A 81 5.62 11.91 -1.44
CA ALA A 81 4.70 12.58 -0.51
C ALA A 81 3.37 11.83 -0.40
N VAL A 82 2.76 11.48 -1.53
CA VAL A 82 1.50 10.71 -1.59
C VAL A 82 1.69 9.34 -0.94
N GLY A 83 2.73 8.60 -1.32
CA GLY A 83 2.99 7.27 -0.76
C GLY A 83 3.15 7.30 0.75
N THR A 84 3.84 8.31 1.28
CA THR A 84 4.02 8.50 2.72
C THR A 84 2.69 8.82 3.40
N LEU A 85 1.92 9.79 2.89
CA LEU A 85 0.65 10.19 3.48
C LEU A 85 -0.39 9.07 3.45
N VAL A 86 -0.56 8.42 2.29
CA VAL A 86 -1.47 7.28 2.11
C VAL A 86 -1.09 6.13 3.06
N THR A 87 0.20 5.84 3.19
CA THR A 87 0.68 4.78 4.09
C THR A 87 0.40 5.15 5.55
N LEU A 88 0.67 6.38 5.97
CA LEU A 88 0.43 6.84 7.34
C LEU A 88 -1.07 6.83 7.68
N MET A 89 -1.90 7.41 6.82
CA MET A 89 -3.35 7.43 7.00
C MET A 89 -3.92 6.01 7.00
N GLY A 90 -3.52 5.19 6.03
CA GLY A 90 -3.94 3.81 5.94
C GLY A 90 -3.52 3.01 7.16
N ALA A 91 -2.27 3.15 7.62
CA ALA A 91 -1.77 2.43 8.78
C ALA A 91 -2.50 2.87 10.05
N LEU A 92 -2.70 4.17 10.26
CA LEU A 92 -3.41 4.70 11.43
C LEU A 92 -4.84 4.15 11.48
N ILE A 93 -5.59 4.25 10.40
CA ILE A 93 -6.99 3.80 10.34
C ILE A 93 -7.09 2.27 10.35
N GLY A 94 -6.28 1.61 9.52
CA GLY A 94 -6.27 0.15 9.35
C GLY A 94 -5.85 -0.59 10.61
N VAL A 95 -4.76 -0.17 11.26
CA VAL A 95 -4.28 -0.80 12.50
C VAL A 95 -5.23 -0.51 13.66
N THR A 96 -5.72 0.73 13.79
CA THR A 96 -6.69 1.08 14.85
C THR A 96 -7.96 0.25 14.74
N SER A 97 -8.53 0.13 13.53
CA SER A 97 -9.70 -0.71 13.30
C SER A 97 -9.40 -2.19 13.61
N GLY A 98 -8.24 -2.70 13.17
CA GLY A 98 -7.83 -4.10 13.35
C GLY A 98 -7.59 -4.51 14.81
N TYR A 99 -7.12 -3.57 15.63
CA TYR A 99 -6.78 -3.84 17.03
C TYR A 99 -7.94 -3.61 18.00
N LEU A 100 -8.74 -2.55 17.82
CA LEU A 100 -9.69 -2.11 18.85
C LEU A 100 -11.01 -2.91 18.88
N GLY A 101 -11.43 -3.57 17.78
CA GLY A 101 -12.51 -4.57 17.74
C GLY A 101 -13.83 -4.22 18.45
N ARG A 102 -14.13 -2.93 18.65
CA ARG A 102 -15.29 -2.36 19.37
C ARG A 102 -16.07 -1.44 18.43
N ARG A 103 -17.11 -0.73 18.89
CA ARG A 103 -17.91 0.21 18.07
C ARG A 103 -17.12 1.19 17.19
N VAL A 104 -15.91 1.57 17.61
CA VAL A 104 -15.00 2.39 16.80
C VAL A 104 -14.61 1.68 15.50
N ASP A 105 -14.39 0.38 15.54
CA ASP A 105 -14.11 -0.47 14.38
C ASP A 105 -15.26 -0.46 13.36
N ASP A 106 -16.51 -0.58 13.83
CA ASP A 106 -17.69 -0.56 12.97
C ASP A 106 -17.81 0.76 12.22
N VAL A 107 -17.58 1.89 12.90
CA VAL A 107 -17.60 3.22 12.29
C VAL A 107 -16.47 3.38 11.27
N LEU A 108 -15.23 3.05 11.63
CA LEU A 108 -14.08 3.17 10.70
C LEU A 108 -14.25 2.27 9.47
N THR A 109 -14.75 1.06 9.66
CA THR A 109 -15.01 0.10 8.57
C THR A 109 -16.14 0.61 7.68
N LEU A 110 -17.22 1.16 8.26
CA LEU A 110 -18.30 1.77 7.49
C LEU A 110 -17.79 2.94 6.65
N THR A 111 -17.06 3.88 7.24
CA THR A 111 -16.48 5.01 6.52
C THR A 111 -15.60 4.52 5.37
N THR A 112 -14.71 3.56 5.62
CA THR A 112 -13.83 3.00 4.57
C THR A 112 -14.65 2.37 3.45
N ASN A 113 -15.71 1.63 3.77
CA ASN A 113 -16.58 1.00 2.77
C ASN A 113 -17.32 2.04 1.92
N VAL A 114 -17.79 3.15 2.50
CA VAL A 114 -18.43 4.25 1.76
C VAL A 114 -17.45 4.85 0.75
N PHE A 115 -16.21 5.14 1.16
CA PHE A 115 -15.20 5.67 0.25
C PHE A 115 -14.80 4.67 -0.85
N LEU A 116 -14.79 3.36 -0.56
CA LEU A 116 -14.48 2.33 -1.55
C LEU A 116 -15.56 2.13 -2.62
N VAL A 117 -16.82 2.48 -2.32
CA VAL A 117 -17.92 2.45 -3.29
C VAL A 117 -17.80 3.59 -4.31
N ILE A 118 -17.20 4.72 -3.90
CA ILE A 118 -16.95 5.85 -4.79
C ILE A 118 -15.74 5.51 -5.67
N PRO A 119 -15.87 5.50 -7.02
CA PRO A 119 -14.72 5.24 -7.87
C PRO A 119 -13.69 6.37 -7.75
N GLY A 120 -12.41 6.01 -7.66
CA GLY A 120 -11.33 6.96 -7.37
C GLY A 120 -11.17 8.08 -8.43
N LEU A 121 -11.45 7.77 -9.70
CA LEU A 121 -11.39 8.75 -10.79
C LEU A 121 -12.41 9.89 -10.63
N PRO A 122 -13.73 9.64 -10.47
CA PRO A 122 -14.72 10.66 -10.12
C PRO A 122 -14.33 11.52 -8.93
N LEU A 123 -13.87 10.91 -7.82
CA LEU A 123 -13.43 11.64 -6.64
C LEU A 123 -12.28 12.61 -6.97
N ALA A 124 -11.31 12.13 -7.75
CA ALA A 124 -10.17 12.94 -8.16
C ALA A 124 -10.56 14.11 -9.07
N ILE A 125 -11.52 13.91 -9.98
CA ILE A 125 -12.03 14.96 -10.87
C ILE A 125 -12.73 16.05 -10.06
N VAL A 126 -13.64 15.66 -9.14
CA VAL A 126 -14.38 16.61 -8.31
C VAL A 126 -13.43 17.41 -7.43
N LEU A 127 -12.55 16.74 -6.68
CA LEU A 127 -11.55 17.43 -5.84
C LEU A 127 -10.63 18.33 -6.69
N GLY A 128 -10.28 17.87 -7.89
CA GLY A 128 -9.52 18.67 -8.83
C GLY A 128 -10.23 19.97 -9.18
N ALA A 129 -11.52 19.95 -9.49
CA ALA A 129 -12.26 21.15 -9.88
C ALA A 129 -12.23 22.27 -8.83
N TYR A 130 -12.13 21.94 -7.54
CA TYR A 130 -12.13 22.91 -6.44
C TYR A 130 -10.75 23.39 -6.00
N LEU A 131 -9.67 22.67 -6.33
CA LEU A 131 -8.32 23.01 -5.87
C LEU A 131 -7.54 23.80 -6.95
N PRO A 132 -6.72 24.79 -6.56
CA PRO A 132 -5.85 25.51 -7.49
C PRO A 132 -4.84 24.56 -8.14
N SER A 133 -4.38 24.90 -9.35
CA SER A 133 -3.37 24.12 -10.06
C SER A 133 -2.04 24.12 -9.30
N GLY A 134 -1.36 22.96 -9.30
CA GLY A 134 -0.02 22.82 -8.74
C GLY A 134 0.24 21.45 -8.09
N PRO A 135 1.48 21.21 -7.60
CA PRO A 135 1.89 19.95 -6.99
C PRO A 135 1.05 19.58 -5.76
N PHE A 136 0.66 20.58 -4.97
CA PHE A 136 -0.15 20.38 -3.76
C PHE A 136 -1.51 19.73 -4.05
N ARG A 137 -2.16 20.14 -5.15
CA ARG A 137 -3.44 19.55 -5.59
C ARG A 137 -3.30 18.06 -5.86
N MET A 138 -2.25 17.65 -6.58
CA MET A 138 -2.00 16.23 -6.85
C MET A 138 -1.79 15.44 -5.57
N VAL A 139 -1.01 15.98 -4.61
CA VAL A 139 -0.75 15.32 -3.33
C VAL A 139 -2.04 15.09 -2.54
N VAL A 140 -2.89 16.12 -2.41
CA VAL A 140 -4.16 16.02 -1.67
C VAL A 140 -5.11 15.04 -2.35
N VAL A 141 -5.31 15.19 -3.66
CA VAL A 141 -6.26 14.37 -4.44
C VAL A 141 -5.88 12.90 -4.38
N LEU A 142 -4.61 12.57 -4.68
CA LEU A 142 -4.16 11.19 -4.70
C LEU A 142 -4.14 10.56 -3.31
N SER A 143 -3.83 11.35 -2.27
CA SER A 143 -3.86 10.86 -0.88
C SER A 143 -5.27 10.52 -0.43
N LEU A 144 -6.24 11.39 -0.72
CA LEU A 144 -7.65 11.19 -0.38
C LEU A 144 -8.32 10.10 -1.22
N ALA A 145 -7.87 9.87 -2.45
CA ALA A 145 -8.36 8.76 -3.25
C ALA A 145 -7.77 7.41 -2.82
N GLY A 146 -6.50 7.39 -2.39
CA GLY A 146 -5.75 6.15 -2.15
C GLY A 146 -5.84 5.57 -0.73
N TRP A 147 -6.21 6.35 0.29
CA TRP A 147 -6.12 5.91 1.70
C TRP A 147 -7.05 4.74 2.04
N ALA A 148 -8.28 4.71 1.50
CA ALA A 148 -9.30 3.74 1.90
C ALA A 148 -8.90 2.29 1.54
N TRP A 149 -8.33 2.09 0.36
CA TRP A 149 -7.81 0.77 -0.05
C TRP A 149 -6.65 0.32 0.84
N ASN A 150 -5.70 1.21 1.12
CA ASN A 150 -4.56 0.91 1.98
C ASN A 150 -4.98 0.61 3.43
N ALA A 151 -5.95 1.36 3.97
CA ALA A 151 -6.51 1.09 5.29
C ALA A 151 -7.08 -0.34 5.41
N ARG A 152 -7.78 -0.81 4.35
CA ARG A 152 -8.31 -2.18 4.29
C ARG A 152 -7.21 -3.24 4.27
N VAL A 153 -6.14 -3.01 3.50
CA VAL A 153 -4.99 -3.93 3.45
C VAL A 153 -4.30 -3.99 4.81
N PHE A 154 -3.99 -2.85 5.43
CA PHE A 154 -3.35 -2.83 6.75
C PHE A 154 -4.22 -3.43 7.85
N ARG A 155 -5.55 -3.28 7.77
CA ARG A 155 -6.48 -3.97 8.67
C ARG A 155 -6.36 -5.48 8.54
N ALA A 156 -6.33 -6.02 7.32
CA ALA A 156 -6.20 -7.46 7.09
C ALA A 156 -4.89 -8.00 7.67
N GLU A 157 -3.78 -7.28 7.49
CA GLU A 157 -2.49 -7.61 8.09
C GLU A 157 -2.52 -7.51 9.62
N ALA A 158 -3.09 -6.45 10.18
CA ALA A 158 -3.21 -6.28 11.63
C ALA A 158 -4.01 -7.42 12.28
N MET A 159 -5.12 -7.83 11.67
CA MET A 159 -5.91 -8.99 12.10
C MET A 159 -5.13 -10.30 11.97
N ALA A 160 -4.34 -10.47 10.91
CA ALA A 160 -3.49 -11.64 10.72
C ALA A 160 -2.38 -11.73 11.80
N LEU A 161 -1.74 -10.60 12.13
CA LEU A 161 -0.73 -10.54 13.19
C LEU A 161 -1.33 -10.81 14.58
N ARG A 162 -2.55 -10.32 14.85
CA ARG A 162 -3.27 -10.58 16.10
C ARG A 162 -3.48 -12.07 16.37
N ASN A 163 -3.68 -12.86 15.32
CA ASN A 163 -3.95 -14.29 15.41
C ASN A 163 -2.68 -15.17 15.42
N ARG A 164 -1.47 -14.60 15.36
CA ARG A 164 -0.23 -15.39 15.40
C ARG A 164 0.15 -15.79 16.84
N ASP A 165 0.62 -17.03 16.98
CA ASP A 165 0.97 -17.66 18.26
C ASP A 165 2.00 -16.88 19.10
N PHE A 166 2.81 -16.03 18.46
CA PHE A 166 3.80 -15.18 19.13
C PHE A 166 3.17 -14.18 20.13
N VAL A 167 1.98 -13.65 19.83
CA VAL A 167 1.26 -12.72 20.72
C VAL A 167 0.73 -13.48 21.95
N SER A 168 0.21 -14.69 21.73
CA SER A 168 -0.25 -15.59 22.79
C SER A 168 0.90 -16.00 23.72
N ALA A 169 2.06 -16.35 23.16
CA ALA A 169 3.25 -16.71 23.93
C ALA A 169 3.79 -15.54 24.78
N ALA A 170 3.82 -14.32 24.24
CA ALA A 170 4.20 -13.12 24.99
C ALA A 170 3.22 -12.81 26.14
N PHE A 171 1.92 -13.03 25.93
CA PHE A 171 0.90 -12.86 26.97
C PHE A 171 1.05 -13.89 28.10
N VAL A 172 1.37 -15.15 27.76
CA VAL A 172 1.63 -16.21 28.74
C VAL A 172 2.93 -15.96 29.50
N ALA A 173 4.01 -15.57 28.81
CA ALA A 173 5.28 -15.21 29.44
C ALA A 173 5.14 -14.00 30.39
N GLY A 174 4.38 -12.98 29.98
CA GLY A 174 4.10 -11.80 30.81
C GLY A 174 3.24 -12.08 32.04
N ARG A 175 2.33 -13.08 32.00
CA ARG A 175 1.60 -13.54 33.20
C ARG A 175 2.43 -14.46 34.10
N ALA A 176 3.28 -15.30 33.52
CA ALA A 176 4.15 -16.20 34.29
C ALA A 176 5.17 -15.44 35.15
N ALA A 177 5.72 -14.33 34.63
CA ALA A 177 6.64 -13.47 35.38
C ALA A 177 6.00 -12.84 36.64
N ARG A 178 4.67 -12.65 36.64
CA ARG A 178 3.93 -12.09 37.78
C ARG A 178 3.43 -13.14 38.77
N ALA A 179 3.36 -14.41 38.36
CA ALA A 179 2.96 -15.54 39.19
C ALA A 179 4.14 -16.17 39.95
N SER A 180 5.38 -15.81 39.63
CA SER A 180 6.59 -16.37 40.25
C SER A 180 6.84 -15.88 41.69
N SER A 181 6.10 -14.88 42.19
CA SER A 181 6.26 -14.37 43.56
C SER A 181 5.31 -14.97 44.59
N SER A 182 4.34 -15.80 44.19
CA SER A 182 3.50 -16.57 45.11
C SER A 182 3.65 -18.05 44.81
N GLY A 183 4.45 -18.73 45.63
CA GLY A 183 4.83 -20.14 45.52
C GLY A 183 3.68 -21.12 45.67
N SER A 184 2.81 -21.22 44.65
CA SER A 184 1.84 -22.28 44.51
C SER A 184 1.83 -22.79 43.07
N CYS A 185 2.81 -23.65 42.79
CA CYS A 185 2.79 -24.55 41.64
C CYS A 185 1.56 -25.46 41.75
N CYS A 186 0.45 -25.08 41.09
CA CYS A 186 -0.75 -25.91 41.02
C CYS A 186 -0.68 -26.81 39.76
N PRO A 187 -0.68 -28.15 39.88
CA PRO A 187 -0.27 -29.09 38.82
C PRO A 187 -1.37 -29.45 37.78
N THR A 188 -2.34 -28.59 37.51
CA THR A 188 -3.56 -28.97 36.77
C THR A 188 -3.72 -28.35 35.37
N TRP A 189 -2.63 -27.95 34.72
CA TRP A 189 -2.67 -27.50 33.32
C TRP A 189 -3.11 -28.59 32.31
N ARG A 190 -2.93 -29.87 32.65
CA ARG A 190 -3.35 -30.99 31.77
C ARG A 190 -4.86 -31.14 31.60
N ARG A 191 -5.70 -30.60 32.50
CA ARG A 191 -7.17 -30.74 32.41
C ARG A 191 -7.87 -29.60 31.66
N CYS A 192 -7.26 -28.43 31.50
CA CYS A 192 -7.83 -27.33 30.70
C CYS A 192 -7.57 -27.48 29.20
N TRP A 193 -6.47 -28.13 28.81
CA TRP A 193 -6.16 -28.33 27.38
C TRP A 193 -7.09 -29.37 26.71
N ALA A 194 -7.57 -30.36 27.47
CA ALA A 194 -8.43 -31.43 26.95
C ALA A 194 -9.88 -31.02 26.62
N ARG A 195 -10.33 -29.79 26.96
CA ARG A 195 -11.70 -29.31 26.66
C ARG A 195 -11.79 -28.25 25.56
N ARG A 196 -10.67 -27.80 24.98
CA ARG A 196 -10.67 -26.76 23.92
C ARG A 196 -10.30 -27.27 22.53
N SER A 197 -10.19 -28.58 22.35
CA SER A 197 -9.95 -29.25 21.06
C SER A 197 -11.22 -29.81 20.39
N LEU A 198 -12.41 -29.61 20.98
CA LEU A 198 -13.70 -30.10 20.45
C LEU A 198 -14.66 -28.99 19.97
N ALA A 199 -14.12 -27.89 19.44
CA ALA A 199 -14.94 -26.84 18.79
C ALA A 199 -14.39 -26.41 17.42
N THR A 200 -13.77 -27.32 16.68
CA THR A 200 -13.66 -27.23 15.21
C THR A 200 -14.95 -27.74 14.58
N ARG A 201 -16.06 -27.02 14.81
CA ARG A 201 -17.31 -27.19 14.05
C ARG A 201 -17.19 -26.43 12.72
N SER A 202 -16.24 -26.84 11.87
CA SER A 202 -16.05 -26.30 10.51
C SER A 202 -16.35 -27.30 9.39
N THR A 203 -16.91 -28.48 9.71
CA THR A 203 -17.24 -29.50 8.69
C THR A 203 -18.65 -29.41 8.09
N ARG A 204 -19.49 -28.43 8.47
CA ARG A 204 -20.80 -28.20 7.80
C ARG A 204 -20.77 -27.19 6.66
N TRP A 205 -19.82 -26.26 6.63
CA TRP A 205 -19.71 -25.28 5.52
C TRP A 205 -18.93 -25.84 4.32
N ALA A 206 -18.00 -26.77 4.54
CA ALA A 206 -17.26 -27.43 3.45
C ALA A 206 -18.11 -28.34 2.57
N ARG A 207 -19.24 -28.88 3.08
CA ARG A 207 -20.18 -29.68 2.26
C ARG A 207 -21.19 -28.83 1.48
N ARG A 208 -21.34 -27.54 1.79
CA ARG A 208 -22.27 -26.64 1.09
C ARG A 208 -21.63 -25.93 -0.12
N TRP A 209 -20.30 -25.85 -0.16
CA TRP A 209 -19.54 -25.35 -1.32
C TRP A 209 -19.21 -26.43 -2.36
N ALA A 210 -19.35 -27.71 -2.03
CA ALA A 210 -19.15 -28.82 -2.99
C ALA A 210 -20.36 -29.05 -3.92
N TRP A 211 -21.44 -28.28 -3.77
CA TRP A 211 -22.68 -28.42 -4.57
C TRP A 211 -22.90 -27.30 -5.60
N SER A 212 -22.02 -26.28 -5.68
CA SER A 212 -22.16 -25.21 -6.69
C SER A 212 -21.23 -25.34 -7.90
N SER A 213 -20.24 -26.25 -7.87
CA SER A 213 -19.32 -26.47 -8.99
C SER A 213 -19.86 -27.42 -10.07
N SER A 214 -20.91 -28.19 -9.80
CA SER A 214 -21.57 -29.05 -10.79
C SER A 214 -22.61 -28.33 -11.65
N ALA A 215 -22.99 -27.09 -11.30
CA ALA A 215 -23.98 -26.30 -12.05
C ALA A 215 -23.35 -25.42 -13.15
N TRP A 216 -22.03 -25.25 -13.17
CA TRP A 216 -21.32 -24.45 -14.18
C TRP A 216 -20.77 -25.28 -15.36
N ALA A 217 -20.76 -26.61 -15.26
CA ALA A 217 -20.25 -27.50 -16.31
C ALA A 217 -21.26 -27.79 -17.44
N THR A 218 -22.52 -27.33 -17.31
CA THR A 218 -23.60 -27.54 -18.29
C THR A 218 -23.90 -26.30 -19.15
N TRP A 219 -23.23 -25.17 -18.91
CA TRP A 219 -23.42 -23.92 -19.67
C TRP A 219 -22.28 -23.60 -20.67
N ALA A 220 -21.33 -24.53 -20.83
CA ALA A 220 -20.21 -24.43 -21.77
C ALA A 220 -20.23 -25.60 -22.79
N ARG A 221 -21.41 -25.91 -23.32
CA ARG A 221 -21.61 -26.62 -24.58
C ARG A 221 -22.56 -25.81 -25.45
#